data_AF-A0A925PGL5-F1
#
_entry.id   AF-A0A925PGL5-F1
#
_cell.length_a   1.000
_cell.length_b   1.000
_cell.length_c   1.000
_cell.angle_alpha   90.00
_cell.angle_beta   90.00
_cell.angle_gamma   90.00
#
_symmetry.space_group_name_H-M   'P 1'
#
loop_
_entity.id
_entity.type
_entity.pdbx_description
1 polymer ?
#
loop_
_entity_poly.entity_id
_entity_poly.type
_entity_poly.pdbx_seq_one_letter_code
_entity_poly.pdbx_strand_id
1 'polypeptide(L)' 'MTEEQIEAAARADPEWEGLLDIDWSDAELVMPRRKEAISIRLDEDVLSYFKSLGAGYQTRINAVLRHFVEQTRAKRK' A
#
# COMPACT_ATOMS: atom_id res chain seq x y z
N MET A 1 14.40 -31.78 6.12
CA MET A 1 15.10 -30.63 6.71
C MET A 1 14.49 -30.39 8.07
N THR A 2 15.32 -30.31 9.11
CA THR A 2 14.86 -29.99 10.47
C THR A 2 14.90 -28.48 10.70
N GLU A 3 14.14 -27.97 11.67
CA GLU A 3 14.14 -26.56 12.11
C GLU A 3 15.56 -26.04 12.34
N GLU A 4 16.40 -26.83 13.03
CA GLU A 4 17.82 -26.53 13.29
C GLU A 4 18.64 -26.33 12.02
N GLN A 5 18.37 -27.12 10.98
CA GLN A 5 19.08 -26.99 9.71
C GLN A 5 18.66 -25.73 8.95
N ILE A 6 17.43 -25.25 9.15
CA ILE A 6 16.92 -24.02 8.55
C ILE A 6 17.55 -22.81 9.27
N GLU A 7 17.58 -22.80 10.60
CA GLU A 7 18.14 -21.71 11.38
C GLU A 7 19.66 -21.57 11.20
N ALA A 8 20.39 -22.70 11.20
CA ALA A 8 21.83 -22.70 10.98
C ALA A 8 22.21 -22.19 9.57
N ALA A 9 21.41 -22.51 8.56
CA ALA A 9 21.60 -22.00 7.20
C ALA A 9 21.30 -20.51 7.10
N ALA A 10 20.22 -20.03 7.73
CA ALA A 10 19.85 -18.62 7.74
C ALA A 10 20.90 -17.75 8.46
N ARG A 11 21.45 -18.20 9.59
CA ARG A 11 22.48 -17.46 10.34
C ARG A 11 23.84 -17.43 9.64
N ALA A 12 24.13 -18.43 8.80
CA ALA A 12 25.39 -18.51 8.06
C ALA A 12 25.41 -17.68 6.77
N ASP A 13 24.26 -17.14 6.34
CA ASP A 13 24.11 -16.35 5.12
C ASP A 13 24.22 -14.84 5.42
N PRO A 14 25.25 -14.14 4.91
CA PRO A 14 25.43 -12.70 5.10
C PRO A 14 24.26 -11.84 4.60
N GLU A 15 23.43 -12.32 3.67
CA GLU A 15 22.26 -11.58 3.20
C GLU A 15 21.14 -11.49 4.25
N TRP A 16 21.20 -12.34 5.28
CA TRP A 16 20.20 -12.41 6.35
C TRP A 16 20.63 -11.70 7.64
N GLU A 17 21.87 -11.19 7.67
CA GLU A 17 22.41 -10.46 8.81
C GLU A 17 21.54 -9.21 9.11
N GLY A 18 20.96 -9.16 10.31
CA GLY A 18 20.06 -8.08 10.75
C GLY A 18 18.59 -8.21 10.32
N LEU A 19 18.23 -9.11 9.41
CA LEU A 19 16.82 -9.43 9.09
C LEU A 19 16.18 -10.33 10.16
N LEU A 20 16.99 -11.12 10.86
CA LEU A 20 16.55 -12.02 11.93
C LEU A 20 16.09 -11.29 13.21
N ASP A 21 16.52 -10.04 13.39
CA ASP A 21 16.23 -9.24 14.59
C ASP A 21 15.11 -8.19 14.38
N ILE A 22 14.42 -8.24 13.23
CA ILE A 22 13.33 -7.31 12.94
C ILE A 22 12.16 -7.59 13.89
N ASP A 23 11.83 -6.60 14.73
CA ASP A 23 10.62 -6.61 15.55
C ASP A 23 9.40 -6.26 14.72
N TRP A 24 8.56 -7.26 14.45
CA TRP A 24 7.32 -7.12 13.68
C TRP A 24 6.10 -6.74 14.54
N SER A 25 6.28 -6.44 15.83
CA SER A 25 5.17 -6.19 16.76
C SER A 25 4.29 -5.00 16.36
N ASP A 26 4.87 -3.98 15.73
CA ASP A 26 4.16 -2.78 15.25
C ASP A 26 3.69 -2.88 13.78
N ALA A 27 3.81 -4.05 13.16
CA ALA A 27 3.43 -4.21 11.76
C ALA A 27 1.90 -4.13 11.58
N GLU A 28 1.44 -3.08 10.89
CA GLU A 28 0.02 -2.97 10.51
C GLU A 28 -0.29 -3.84 9.28
N LEU A 29 -1.23 -4.77 9.44
CA LEU A 29 -1.68 -5.64 8.36
C LEU A 29 -2.63 -4.87 7.41
N VAL A 30 -2.07 -4.28 6.36
CA VAL A 30 -2.82 -3.53 5.36
C VAL A 30 -3.35 -4.48 4.29
N MET A 31 -4.62 -4.88 4.42
CA MET A 31 -5.27 -5.66 3.37
C MET A 31 -5.51 -4.78 2.12
N PRO A 32 -4.94 -5.12 0.95
CA PRO A 32 -5.15 -4.36 -0.27
C PRO A 32 -6.63 -4.43 -0.64
N ARG A 33 -7.31 -3.29 -0.65
CA ARG A 33 -8.71 -3.24 -1.07
C ARG A 33 -8.80 -3.56 -2.55
N ARG A 34 -9.71 -4.48 -2.90
CA ARG A 34 -10.07 -4.76 -4.29
C ARG A 34 -10.57 -3.45 -4.93
N LYS A 35 -9.91 -3.06 -6.02
CA LYS A 35 -10.32 -1.93 -6.87
C LYS A 35 -11.05 -2.50 -8.07
N GLU A 36 -12.15 -1.87 -8.46
CA GLU A 36 -12.82 -2.19 -9.72
C GLU A 36 -12.23 -1.33 -10.82
N ALA A 37 -11.79 -1.97 -11.91
CA ALA A 37 -11.27 -1.27 -13.08
C ALA A 37 -12.45 -0.77 -13.92
N ILE A 38 -12.77 0.51 -13.76
CA ILE A 38 -13.84 1.18 -14.49
C ILE A 38 -13.27 2.29 -15.38
N SER A 39 -13.98 2.60 -16.45
CA SER A 39 -13.71 3.80 -17.27
C SER A 39 -14.57 4.95 -16.77
N ILE A 40 -13.93 6.04 -16.36
CA ILE A 40 -14.60 7.28 -15.94
C ILE A 40 -14.06 8.46 -16.75
N ARG A 41 -14.90 9.48 -16.93
CA ARG A 41 -14.47 10.77 -17.51
C ARG A 41 -14.10 11.73 -16.38
N LEU A 42 -12.98 12.41 -16.55
CA LEU A 42 -12.48 13.46 -15.68
C LEU A 42 -12.20 14.69 -16.55
N ASP A 43 -12.34 15.87 -15.96
CA ASP A 43 -11.97 17.11 -16.62
C ASP A 43 -10.46 17.14 -16.91
N GLU A 44 -10.09 17.81 -18.01
CA GLU A 44 -8.72 17.83 -18.52
C GLU A 44 -7.74 18.46 -17.52
N ASP A 45 -8.14 19.55 -16.88
CA ASP A 45 -7.36 20.27 -15.88
C ASP A 45 -7.10 19.42 -14.64
N VAL A 46 -8.13 18.70 -14.15
CA VAL A 46 -8.03 17.76 -13.04
C VAL A 46 -7.06 16.64 -13.39
N LEU A 47 -7.20 16.03 -14.57
CA LEU A 47 -6.32 14.94 -14.99
C LEU A 47 -4.88 15.43 -15.16
N SER A 48 -4.68 16.61 -15.73
CA SER A 48 -3.37 17.24 -15.92
C SER A 48 -2.68 17.51 -14.58
N TYR A 49 -3.42 18.06 -13.61
CA TYR A 49 -2.92 18.27 -12.26
C TYR A 49 -2.44 16.98 -11.61
N PHE A 50 -3.24 15.90 -11.63
CA PHE A 50 -2.81 14.65 -11.00
C PHE A 50 -1.62 14.00 -11.72
N LYS A 51 -1.57 14.10 -13.05
CA LYS A 51 -0.43 13.59 -13.85
C LYS A 51 0.86 14.35 -13.56
N SER A 52 0.81 15.66 -13.32
CA SER A 52 2.00 16.47 -13.02
C SER A 52 2.71 16.04 -11.72
N LEU A 53 1.97 15.41 -10.79
CA LEU A 53 2.52 14.86 -9.55
C LEU A 53 3.32 13.55 -9.76
N GLY A 54 3.39 13.02 -10.98
CA GLY A 54 4.20 11.86 -11.35
C GLY A 54 3.49 10.51 -11.24
N ALA A 55 4.29 9.44 -11.13
CA ALA A 55 3.79 8.07 -11.07
C ALA A 55 2.80 7.86 -9.92
N GLY A 56 1.77 7.03 -10.16
CA GLY A 56 0.73 6.77 -9.16
C GLY A 56 -0.40 7.81 -9.11
N TYR A 57 -0.53 8.69 -10.11
CA TYR A 57 -1.61 9.69 -10.18
C TYR A 57 -3.02 9.07 -10.02
N GLN A 58 -3.26 7.87 -10.58
CA GLN A 58 -4.52 7.15 -10.41
C GLN A 58 -4.79 6.75 -8.96
N THR A 59 -3.74 6.33 -8.22
CA THR A 59 -3.85 6.02 -6.79
C THR A 59 -4.21 7.26 -5.98
N ARG A 60 -3.64 8.43 -6.34
CA ARG A 60 -3.98 9.71 -5.69
C ARG A 60 -5.41 10.14 -5.97
N ILE A 61 -5.87 10.02 -7.22
CA ILE A 61 -7.28 10.27 -7.58
C ILE A 61 -8.20 9.41 -6.72
N ASN A 62 -7.92 8.11 -6.62
CA ASN A 62 -8.73 7.20 -5.81
C ASN A 62 -8.71 7.57 -4.31
N ALA A 63 -7.57 8.00 -3.77
CA ALA A 63 -7.47 8.44 -2.37
C ALA A 63 -8.33 9.67 -2.08
N VAL A 64 -8.35 10.65 -2.99
CA VAL A 64 -9.20 11.86 -2.86
C VAL A 64 -10.68 11.50 -2.91
N LEU A 65 -11.09 10.70 -3.90
CA LEU A 65 -12.48 10.23 -4.00
C LEU A 65 -12.91 9.46 -2.75
N ARG A 66 -12.02 8.63 -2.20
CA ARG A 66 -12.27 7.88 -0.98
C ARG A 66 -12.50 8.79 0.21
N HIS A 67 -11.63 9.78 0.40
CA HIS A 67 -11.76 10.72 1.52
C HIS A 67 -13.07 11.51 1.45
N PHE A 68 -13.46 11.95 0.24
CA PHE A 68 -14.75 12.59 0.02
C PHE A 68 -15.94 11.71 0.43
N VAL A 69 -15.92 10.43 0.07
CA VAL A 69 -16.97 9.47 0.47
C VAL A 69 -17.04 9.29 1.98
N GLU A 70 -15.89 9.16 2.66
CA GLU A 70 -15.81 8.99 4.10
C GLU A 70 -16.37 10.21 4.84
N GLN A 71 -15.96 11.42 4.45
CA GLN A 71 -16.48 12.65 5.02
C GLN A 71 -17.99 12.80 4.79
N THR A 72 -18.47 12.47 3.60
CA THR A 72 -19.91 12.56 3.27
C THR A 72 -20.73 11.58 4.09
N ARG A 73 -20.22 10.37 4.33
CA ARG A 73 -20.88 9.38 5.18
C ARG A 73 -20.90 9.79 6.65
N ALA A 74 -19.82 10.39 7.15
CA ALA A 74 -19.74 10.87 8.52
C ALA A 74 -20.75 12.00 8.81
N LYS A 75 -20.95 12.92 7.86
CA LYS A 75 -21.93 14.03 8.01
C LYS A 75 -23.40 13.61 7.95
N ARG A 76 -23.70 12.40 7.46
CA ARG A 76 -25.07 11.86 7.33
C ARG A 76 -25.49 10.99 8.52
N LYS A 77 -24.58 10.74 9.44
CA LYS A 77 -24.80 9.96 10.66
C LYS A 77 -24.99 10.91 11.84
#